data_AF-A0A399YDA4-F1
#
_entry.id   AF-A0A399YDA4-F1
#
_cell.length_a   1.000
_cell.length_b   1.000
_cell.length_c   1.000
_cell.angle_alpha   90.00
_cell.angle_beta   90.00
_cell.angle_gamma   90.00
#
_symmetry.space_group_name_H-M   'P 1'
#
loop_
_entity.id
_entity.type
_entity.pdbx_description
1 polymer ?
#
loop_
_entity_poly.entity_id
_entity_poly.type
_entity_poly.pdbx_seq_one_letter_code
_entity_poly.pdbx_strand_id
1 'polypeptide(L)'
;MDIDMTALRLLEREREIPMDVIVQAIEQALLSAYQKVEGHYRDARVELDRKGGHVTVWAREEAPLLEDGTRGEPGPEFDDTPAGFGRVAAATARQVITQRMRELEDDAVLGDFRAREGD
;
A
#
# COMPACT_ATOMS: atom_id res chain seq x y z
N MET A 1 8.12 6.02 11.36
CA MET A 1 8.95 6.16 10.16
C MET A 1 8.06 6.76 9.10
N ASP A 2 8.47 7.87 8.50
CA ASP A 2 7.53 8.81 7.90
C ASP A 2 7.71 8.89 6.37
N ILE A 3 6.65 8.56 5.63
CA ILE A 3 6.52 8.82 4.20
C ILE A 3 6.36 10.33 3.99
N ASP A 4 7.03 10.87 2.96
CA ASP A 4 6.85 12.27 2.59
C ASP A 4 5.42 12.53 2.09
N MET A 5 4.62 13.17 2.94
CA MET A 5 3.23 13.50 2.64
C MET A 5 3.08 14.62 1.60
N THR A 6 4.14 15.37 1.31
CA THR A 6 4.10 16.48 0.35
C THR A 6 3.84 15.95 -1.05
N ALA A 7 4.51 14.86 -1.42
CA ALA A 7 4.31 14.21 -2.72
C ALA A 7 2.89 13.66 -2.88
N LEU A 8 2.31 13.10 -1.81
CA LEU A 8 0.95 12.56 -1.82
C LEU A 8 -0.10 13.67 -1.97
N ARG A 9 0.08 14.79 -1.26
CA ARG A 9 -0.78 15.98 -1.37
C ARG A 9 -0.69 16.64 -2.74
N LEU A 10 0.48 16.59 -3.38
CA LEU A 10 0.66 17.10 -4.73
C LEU A 10 -0.17 16.30 -5.73
N LEU A 11 -0.14 14.97 -5.66
CA LEU A 11 -0.97 14.11 -6.49
C LEU A 11 -2.46 14.38 -6.31
N GLU A 12 -2.90 14.55 -5.06
CA GLU A 12 -4.30 14.88 -4.76
C GLU A 12 -4.74 16.18 -5.44
N ARG A 13 -3.89 17.21 -5.44
CA ARG A 13 -4.20 18.50 -6.06
C ARG A 13 -4.05 18.53 -7.58
N GLU A 14 -2.99 17.93 -8.13
CA GLU A 14 -2.64 18.08 -9.55
C GLU A 14 -3.32 17.06 -10.46
N ARG A 15 -3.78 15.94 -9.88
CA ARG A 15 -4.35 14.82 -10.63
C ARG A 15 -5.72 14.40 -10.13
N GLU A 16 -6.29 15.16 -9.19
CA GLU A 16 -7.62 14.93 -8.60
C GLU A 16 -7.80 13.50 -8.06
N ILE A 17 -6.70 12.85 -7.66
CA ILE A 17 -6.73 11.51 -7.07
C ILE A 17 -7.00 11.65 -5.58
N PRO A 18 -8.07 11.04 -5.03
CA PRO A 18 -8.33 11.11 -3.61
C PRO A 18 -7.15 10.56 -2.80
N MET A 19 -6.72 11.27 -1.75
CA MET A 19 -5.64 10.82 -0.87
C MET A 19 -5.83 9.37 -0.40
N ASP A 20 -7.07 8.98 -0.12
CA ASP A 20 -7.45 7.64 0.31
C ASP A 20 -7.01 6.55 -0.68
N VAL A 21 -7.20 6.79 -1.98
CA VAL A 21 -6.82 5.85 -3.05
C VAL A 21 -5.30 5.68 -3.11
N ILE A 22 -4.56 6.78 -2.94
CA ILE A 22 -3.10 6.76 -2.96
C ILE A 22 -2.56 6.01 -1.74
N VAL A 23 -3.11 6.31 -0.55
CA VAL A 23 -2.74 5.65 0.71
C VAL A 23 -3.00 4.15 0.63
N GLN A 24 -4.19 3.72 0.20
CA GLN A 24 -4.51 2.31 0.01
C GLN A 24 -3.54 1.63 -0.96
N ALA A 25 -3.22 2.27 -2.09
CA ALA A 25 -2.28 1.70 -3.05
C ALA A 25 -0.88 1.50 -2.45
N ILE A 26 -0.41 2.42 -1.62
CA ILE A 26 0.87 2.33 -0.92
C ILE A 26 0.83 1.22 0.14
N GLU A 27 -0.23 1.13 0.94
CA GLU A 27 -0.43 0.07 1.94
C GLU A 27 -0.41 -1.31 1.29
N GLN A 28 -1.10 -1.50 0.17
CA GLN A 28 -1.10 -2.77 -0.58
C GLN A 28 0.28 -3.13 -1.14
N ALA A 29 0.98 -2.15 -1.70
CA ALA A 29 2.32 -2.37 -2.23
C ALA A 29 3.32 -2.68 -1.12
N LEU A 30 3.17 -2.05 0.05
CA LEU A 30 3.97 -2.34 1.24
C LEU A 30 3.67 -3.70 1.84
N LEU A 31 2.41 -4.10 1.91
CA LEU A 31 2.00 -5.43 2.33
C LEU A 31 2.66 -6.49 1.46
N SER A 32 2.66 -6.27 0.14
CA SER A 32 3.32 -7.16 -0.83
C SER A 32 4.84 -7.22 -0.62
N ALA A 33 5.46 -6.13 -0.15
CA ALA A 33 6.87 -6.12 0.19
C ALA A 33 7.16 -6.84 1.52
N TYR A 34 6.28 -6.68 2.52
CA TYR A 34 6.36 -7.36 3.80
C TYR A 34 6.23 -8.88 3.64
N GLN A 35 5.32 -9.37 2.78
CA GLN A 35 5.18 -10.80 2.46
C GLN A 35 6.42 -11.45 1.82
N LYS A 36 7.41 -10.65 1.39
CA LYS A 36 8.69 -11.15 0.89
C LYS A 36 9.77 -11.23 1.97
N VAL A 37 9.50 -10.66 3.14
CA VAL A 37 10.40 -10.73 4.31
C VAL A 37 10.32 -12.15 4.88
N GLU A 38 11.47 -12.69 5.28
CA GLU A 38 11.52 -13.98 5.95
C GLU A 38 10.86 -13.88 7.33
N GLY A 39 10.02 -14.87 7.67
CA GLY A 39 9.29 -14.87 8.94
C GLY A 39 8.05 -13.97 8.98
N HIS A 40 7.58 -13.46 7.84
CA HIS A 40 6.35 -12.68 7.78
C HIS A 40 5.13 -13.47 8.28
N TYR A 41 4.19 -12.76 8.89
CA TYR A 41 2.88 -13.31 9.24
C TYR A 41 1.94 -13.24 8.04
N ARG A 42 1.13 -14.30 7.88
CA ARG A 42 0.16 -14.41 6.78
C ARG A 42 -1.00 -13.43 6.92
N ASP A 43 -1.50 -13.29 8.14
CA ASP A 43 -2.53 -12.32 8.47
C ASP A 43 -1.83 -11.03 8.91
N ALA A 44 -1.51 -10.20 7.92
CA ALA A 44 -0.88 -8.92 8.14
C ALA A 44 -1.56 -7.84 7.30
N ARG A 45 -1.60 -6.63 7.84
CA ARG A 45 -2.02 -5.41 7.13
C ARG A 45 -1.00 -4.30 7.38
N VAL A 46 -0.87 -3.42 6.39
CA VAL A 46 -0.06 -2.21 6.54
C VAL A 46 -0.98 -1.03 6.73
N GLU A 47 -0.63 -0.17 7.66
CA GLU A 47 -1.33 1.07 7.94
C GLU A 47 -0.38 2.25 7.73
N LEU A 48 -0.83 3.24 6.96
CA LEU A 48 -0.12 4.49 6.73
C LEU A 48 -0.90 5.65 7.37
N ASP A 49 -0.31 6.24 8.42
CA ASP A 49 -0.86 7.44 9.05
C ASP A 49 -0.79 8.64 8.10
N ARG A 50 -1.96 9.23 7.83
CA ARG A 50 -2.12 10.32 6.84
C ARG A 50 -1.59 11.68 7.32
N LYS A 51 -1.26 11.80 8.61
CA LYS A 51 -0.82 13.06 9.21
C LYS A 51 0.71 13.12 9.27
N GLY A 52 1.32 12.06 9.79
CA GLY A 52 2.76 11.91 9.97
C GLY A 52 3.45 11.15 8.84
N GLY A 53 2.70 10.36 8.05
CA GLY A 53 3.29 9.42 7.09
C GLY A 53 3.81 8.14 7.77
N HIS A 54 3.45 7.90 9.03
CA HIS A 54 3.97 6.77 9.79
C HIS A 54 3.45 5.45 9.22
N VAL A 55 4.35 4.53 8.89
CA VAL A 55 4.00 3.17 8.44
C VAL A 55 4.13 2.19 9.58
N THR A 56 3.07 1.42 9.82
CA THR A 56 3.06 0.29 10.76
C THR A 56 2.58 -0.97 10.05
N VAL A 57 3.27 -2.09 10.29
CA VAL A 57 2.81 -3.41 9.88
C VAL A 57 2.14 -4.07 11.07
N TRP A 58 0.83 -4.24 10.98
CA TRP A 58 0.04 -4.98 11.96
C TRP A 58 -0.06 -6.44 11.54
N ALA A 59 0.43 -7.35 12.38
CA ALA A 59 0.39 -8.78 12.15
C ALA A 59 -0.49 -9.49 13.19
N ARG A 60 -1.04 -10.64 12.82
CA ARG A 60 -1.74 -11.58 13.69
C ARG A 60 -1.13 -12.97 13.58
N GLU A 61 -1.08 -13.66 14.72
CA GLU A 61 -0.77 -15.09 14.74
C GLU A 61 -1.89 -15.88 14.05
N GLU A 62 -1.52 -16.90 13.27
CA GLU A 62 -2.50 -17.75 12.58
C GLU A 62 -3.35 -18.50 13.61
N ALA A 63 -4.65 -18.54 13.36
CA ALA A 63 -5.57 -19.28 14.20
C ALA A 63 -5.14 -20.75 14.33
N PRO A 64 -5.01 -21.29 15.55
CA PRO A 64 -4.60 -22.67 15.75
C PRO A 64 -5.66 -23.63 15.19
N LEU A 65 -5.21 -24.74 14.64
CA LEU A 65 -6.08 -25.86 14.29
C LEU A 65 -6.49 -26.58 15.59
N LEU A 66 -7.79 -26.61 15.84
CA LEU A 66 -8.39 -27.29 16.98
C LEU A 66 -8.53 -28.80 16.69
N GLU A 67 -8.70 -29.60 17.74
CA GLU A 67 -8.81 -31.07 17.63
C GLU A 67 -10.02 -31.52 16.79
N ASP A 68 -11.05 -30.69 16.66
CA ASP A 68 -12.24 -30.94 15.84
C ASP A 68 -12.07 -30.55 14.35
N GLY A 69 -10.88 -30.11 13.96
CA GLY A 69 -10.56 -29.67 12.60
C GLY A 69 -11.04 -28.25 12.27
N THR A 70 -11.63 -27.52 13.21
CA THR A 70 -11.96 -26.11 13.04
C THR A 70 -10.74 -25.21 13.35
N ARG A 71 -10.77 -23.97 12.85
CA ARG A 71 -9.78 -22.95 13.25
C ARG A 71 -10.29 -22.20 14.46
N GLY A 72 -9.44 -22.03 15.46
CA GLY A 72 -9.70 -21.18 16.62
C GLY A 72 -9.70 -19.69 16.28
N GLU A 73 -9.64 -18.85 17.30
CA GLU A 73 -9.48 -17.41 17.11
C GLU A 73 -8.01 -17.07 16.80
N PRO A 74 -7.74 -16.17 15.83
CA PRO A 74 -6.39 -15.68 15.60
C PRO A 74 -5.89 -14.87 16.81
N GLY A 75 -4.58 -14.75 16.93
CA GLY A 75 -3.96 -13.92 17.97
C GLY A 75 -4.34 -12.43 17.82
N PRO A 76 -4.15 -11.62 18.87
CA PRO A 76 -4.35 -10.18 18.79
C PRO A 76 -3.39 -9.56 17.76
N GLU A 77 -3.76 -8.39 17.23
CA GLU A 77 -2.85 -7.61 16.38
C GLU A 77 -1.67 -7.08 17.20
N PHE A 78 -0.47 -7.22 16.64
CA PHE A 78 0.76 -6.63 17.19
C PHE A 78 1.58 -5.97 16.07
N ASP A 79 2.47 -5.07 16.46
CA ASP A 79 3.38 -4.38 15.54
C ASP A 79 4.54 -5.33 15.18
N ASP A 80 4.58 -5.76 13.91
CA ASP A 80 5.65 -6.57 13.33
C ASP A 80 6.44 -5.79 12.28
N THR A 81 6.52 -4.46 12.41
CA THR A 81 7.24 -3.61 11.46
C THR A 81 8.72 -4.00 11.43
N PRO A 82 9.24 -4.53 10.30
CA PRO A 82 10.62 -5.02 10.28
C PRO A 82 11.64 -3.89 10.48
N ALA A 83 12.76 -4.22 11.11
CA ALA A 83 13.84 -3.25 11.29
C ALA A 83 14.34 -2.74 9.92
N GLY A 84 14.37 -1.43 9.72
CA GLY A 84 14.82 -0.82 8.46
C GLY A 84 13.80 -0.88 7.32
N PHE A 85 12.58 -1.38 7.55
CA PHE A 85 11.50 -1.42 6.55
C PHE A 85 11.15 -0.05 5.98
N GLY A 86 11.56 1.03 6.65
CA GLY A 86 11.34 2.37 6.15
C GLY A 86 12.01 2.70 4.81
N ARG A 87 13.18 2.12 4.52
CA ARG A 87 13.79 2.32 3.19
C ARG A 87 12.93 1.70 2.10
N VAL A 88 12.33 0.54 2.39
CA VAL A 88 11.38 -0.14 1.52
C VAL A 88 10.12 0.71 1.37
N ALA A 89 9.56 1.23 2.46
CA ALA A 89 8.40 2.11 2.44
C ALA A 89 8.58 3.36 1.57
N ALA A 90 9.68 4.08 1.75
CA ALA A 90 9.96 5.27 0.95
C ALA A 90 10.19 4.95 -0.54
N ALA A 91 10.83 3.82 -0.85
CA ALA A 91 11.02 3.37 -2.23
C ALA A 91 9.69 2.97 -2.89
N THR A 92 8.91 2.15 -2.20
CA THR A 92 7.59 1.69 -2.64
C THR A 92 6.62 2.85 -2.84
N ALA A 93 6.55 3.79 -1.90
CA ALA A 93 5.69 4.97 -2.04
C ALA A 93 6.01 5.78 -3.30
N ARG A 94 7.31 6.07 -3.54
CA ARG A 94 7.75 6.76 -4.77
C ARG A 94 7.41 5.97 -6.03
N GLN A 95 7.54 4.65 -5.99
CA GLN A 95 7.19 3.79 -7.11
C GLN A 95 5.69 3.84 -7.40
N VAL A 96 4.84 3.70 -6.38
CA VAL A 96 3.37 3.76 -6.51
C VAL A 96 2.92 5.13 -7.03
N ILE A 97 3.49 6.21 -6.49
CA ILE A 97 3.25 7.58 -6.96
C ILE A 97 3.59 7.72 -8.45
N THR A 98 4.78 7.26 -8.86
CA THR A 98 5.22 7.35 -10.26
C THR A 98 4.38 6.48 -11.18
N GLN A 99 3.97 5.30 -10.73
CA GLN A 99 3.11 4.40 -11.48
C GLN A 99 1.73 5.03 -11.72
N ARG A 100 1.12 5.61 -10.68
CA ARG A 100 -0.18 6.28 -10.80
C ARG A 100 -0.14 7.48 -11.71
N MET A 101 0.96 8.25 -11.70
CA MET A 101 1.14 9.35 -12.65
C MET A 101 1.13 8.84 -14.09
N ARG A 102 1.89 7.77 -14.39
CA ARG A 102 1.95 7.20 -15.74
C ARG A 102 0.62 6.62 -16.19
N GLU A 103 -0.09 5.90 -15.34
CA GLU A 103 -1.39 5.30 -15.69
C GLU A 103 -2.41 6.36 -16.09
N LEU A 104 -2.42 7.53 -15.43
CA LEU A 104 -3.29 8.64 -15.78
C LEU A 104 -2.87 9.35 -17.08
N GLU A 105 -1.56 9.51 -17.30
CA GLU A 105 -1.04 10.04 -18.56
C GLU A 105 -1.42 9.13 -19.74
N ASP A 106 -1.30 7.81 -19.56
CA ASP A 106 -1.61 6.83 -20.60
C ASP A 106 -3.12 6.75 -20.90
N ASP A 107 -3.97 6.83 -19.86
CA ASP A 107 -5.44 6.85 -20.02
C ASP A 107 -5.91 8.10 -20.79
N ALA A 108 -5.32 9.27 -20.50
CA ALA A 108 -5.60 10.51 -21.23
C ALA A 108 -5.18 10.42 -22.71
N VAL A 109 -3.98 9.92 -22.99
CA VAL A 109 -3.47 9.74 -24.35
C VAL A 109 -4.34 8.75 -25.14
N LEU A 110 -4.72 7.62 -24.54
CA LEU A 110 -5.59 6.63 -25.19
C LEU A 110 -6.99 7.20 -25.49
N GLY A 111 -7.51 8.05 -24.59
CA GLY A 111 -8.76 8.79 -24.81
C GLY A 111 -8.70 9.70 -26.04
N ASP A 112 -7.61 10.44 -26.21
CA ASP A 112 -7.36 11.31 -27.37
C ASP A 112 -7.23 10.53 -28.70
N PHE A 113 -6.63 9.34 -28.68
CA PHE A 113 -6.53 8.50 -29.89
C PHE A 113 -7.87 7.90 -30.31
N ARG A 114 -8.69 7.42 -29.35
CA ARG A 114 -10.04 6.90 -29.64
C ARG A 114 -11.00 7.98 -30.17
N ALA A 115 -10.81 9.23 -29.77
CA ALA A 115 -11.57 10.35 -30.30
C ALA A 115 -11.19 10.72 -31.75
N ARG A 116 -10.01 10.30 -32.23
CA ARG A 116 -9.50 10.62 -33.57
C ARG A 116 -9.67 9.50 -34.61
N GLU A 117 -9.74 8.23 -34.19
CA GLU A 117 -9.98 7.09 -35.10
C GLU A 117 -11.49 6.87 -35.40
N GLY A 118 -12.37 7.73 -34.87
CA GLY A 118 -13.82 7.67 -35.09
C GLY A 118 -14.39 8.66 -36.12
N ASP A 119 -13.55 9.41 -36.83
CA ASP A 119 -13.94 10.31 -37.94
C ASP A 119 -13.40 9.81 -39.28
#